data_AF-A0A2G0E6M1-F1
#
_entry.id   AF-A0A2G0E6M1-F1
#
_cell.length_a   1.000
_cell.length_b   1.000
_cell.length_c   1.000
_cell.angle_alpha   90.00
_cell.angle_beta   90.00
_cell.angle_gamma   90.00
#
_symmetry.space_group_name_H-M   'P 1'
#
loop_
_entity.id
_entity.type
_entity.pdbx_description
1 polymer ?
#
loop_
_entity_poly.entity_id
_entity_poly.type
_entity_poly.pdbx_seq_one_letter_code
_entity_poly.pdbx_strand_id
1 'polypeptide(L)'
;NWKTNNPDEEGIGKFKRGFFFEWPMADRLQHGIYPIIDYYIDTVKTNQPKMITGSQYRQATAQIAKQPFRTVPYFDESVWGGQWMKKNFHLPEDKENYGWAFDGVPEENSLLLQFENDIVEIPSQVVVEEETTNLLGEKVRARFGRKFPIRFDYLDTMDGGNLSLQVHPL
;
A
#
# COMPACT_ATOMS: atom_id res chain seq x y z
N ASN A 1 7.61 8.06 11.84
CA ASN A 1 8.19 8.67 13.06
C ASN A 1 9.58 8.15 13.31
N TRP A 2 10.43 8.20 12.29
CA TRP A 2 11.77 7.59 12.32
C TRP A 2 12.71 8.42 13.19
N LYS A 3 13.45 7.74 14.09
CA LYS A 3 14.39 8.36 15.05
C LYS A 3 13.81 9.57 15.81
N THR A 4 12.53 9.50 16.16
CA THR A 4 11.82 10.56 16.87
C THR A 4 11.25 9.99 18.17
N ASN A 5 11.40 10.71 19.28
CA ASN A 5 10.81 10.34 20.57
C ASN A 5 9.53 11.17 20.81
N ASN A 6 8.42 10.71 20.25
CA ASN A 6 7.12 11.39 20.27
C ASN A 6 5.96 10.46 20.65
N PRO A 7 6.01 9.76 21.81
CA PRO A 7 4.96 8.81 22.19
C PRO A 7 3.59 9.48 22.27
N ASP A 8 3.53 10.72 22.78
CA ASP A 8 2.29 11.45 23.06
C ASP A 8 1.75 12.26 21.86
N GLU A 9 2.45 12.31 20.73
CA GLU A 9 1.96 13.03 19.55
C GLU A 9 0.75 12.30 18.94
N GLU A 10 -0.29 13.06 18.61
CA GLU A 10 -1.50 12.57 17.97
C GLU A 10 -1.19 11.81 16.67
N GLY A 11 -1.98 10.77 16.39
CA GLY A 11 -1.80 9.93 15.21
C GLY A 11 -1.76 10.72 13.90
N ILE A 12 -2.54 11.82 13.79
CA ILE A 12 -2.56 12.64 12.58
C ILE A 12 -1.26 13.42 12.35
N GLY A 13 -0.59 13.89 13.41
CA GLY A 13 0.71 14.56 13.30
C GLY A 13 1.78 13.57 12.84
N LYS A 14 1.78 12.39 13.47
CA LYS A 14 2.62 11.25 13.11
C LYS A 14 2.44 10.82 11.65
N PHE A 15 1.20 10.75 11.17
CA PHE A 15 0.89 10.40 9.79
C PHE A 15 1.37 11.47 8.80
N LYS A 16 1.06 12.75 9.06
CA LYS A 16 1.52 13.87 8.21
C LYS A 16 3.04 13.90 8.08
N ARG A 17 3.77 13.69 9.18
CA ARG A 17 5.23 13.59 9.16
C ARG A 17 5.70 12.42 8.30
N GLY A 18 5.10 11.24 8.45
CA GLY A 18 5.37 10.09 7.60
C GLY A 18 5.18 10.42 6.13
N PHE A 19 3.96 10.85 5.79
CA PHE A 19 3.52 11.09 4.43
C PHE A 19 4.30 12.20 3.69
N PHE A 20 4.52 13.35 4.33
CA PHE A 20 5.11 14.52 3.64
C PHE A 20 6.64 14.57 3.70
N PHE A 21 7.27 13.85 4.63
CA PHE A 21 8.71 13.99 4.86
C PHE A 21 9.44 12.64 4.85
N GLU A 22 9.02 11.70 5.70
CA GLU A 22 9.81 10.51 5.94
C GLU A 22 9.68 9.46 4.83
N TRP A 23 8.47 9.24 4.31
CA TRP A 23 8.24 8.28 3.23
C TRP A 23 8.93 8.72 1.94
N PRO A 24 8.81 9.98 1.45
CA PRO A 24 9.55 10.41 0.26
C PRO A 24 11.08 10.28 0.42
N MET A 25 11.61 10.48 1.63
CA MET A 25 13.03 10.27 1.92
C MET A 25 13.39 8.78 1.90
N ALA A 26 12.55 7.91 2.47
CA ALA A 26 12.72 6.48 2.46
C ALA A 26 12.64 5.89 1.04
N ASP A 27 11.68 6.32 0.22
CA ASP A 27 11.55 5.95 -1.20
C ASP A 27 12.84 6.28 -1.95
N ARG A 28 13.38 7.50 -1.74
CA ARG A 28 14.64 7.91 -2.38
C ARG A 28 15.82 7.03 -1.96
N LEU A 29 15.92 6.66 -0.69
CA LEU A 29 16.96 5.74 -0.21
C LEU A 29 16.76 4.35 -0.82
N GLN A 30 15.53 3.85 -0.81
CA GLN A 30 15.14 2.56 -1.38
C GLN A 30 15.59 2.46 -2.83
N HIS A 31 15.33 3.48 -3.66
CA HIS A 31 15.80 3.52 -5.05
C HIS A 31 17.31 3.37 -5.19
N GLY A 32 18.08 4.02 -4.31
CA GLY A 32 19.53 3.98 -4.34
C GLY A 32 20.09 2.60 -3.98
N ILE A 33 19.43 1.90 -3.06
CA ILE A 33 19.90 0.61 -2.55
C ILE A 33 19.28 -0.60 -3.26
N TYR A 34 18.10 -0.46 -3.87
CA TYR A 34 17.35 -1.55 -4.50
C TYR A 34 18.20 -2.44 -5.45
N PRO A 35 19.09 -1.89 -6.29
CA PRO A 35 19.95 -2.70 -7.17
C PRO A 35 20.99 -3.54 -6.43
N ILE A 36 21.36 -3.14 -5.20
CA ILE A 36 22.47 -3.71 -4.42
C ILE A 36 22.01 -4.43 -3.15
N ILE A 37 20.70 -4.55 -2.92
CA ILE A 37 20.18 -5.36 -1.82
C ILE A 37 20.63 -6.81 -2.02
N ASP A 38 21.29 -7.38 -1.01
CA ASP A 38 21.65 -8.81 -0.95
C ASP A 38 20.49 -9.67 -0.43
N TYR A 39 19.73 -9.14 0.53
CA TYR A 39 18.59 -9.80 1.15
C TYR A 39 17.47 -8.81 1.47
N TYR A 40 16.23 -9.18 1.14
CA TYR A 40 15.03 -8.50 1.63
C TYR A 40 14.46 -9.30 2.81
N ILE A 41 14.08 -8.61 3.88
CA ILE A 41 13.54 -9.21 5.10
C ILE A 41 12.12 -8.68 5.32
N ASP A 42 11.14 -9.56 5.22
CA ASP A 42 9.76 -9.31 5.64
C ASP A 42 9.68 -9.46 7.16
N THR A 43 9.18 -8.41 7.83
CA THR A 43 9.00 -8.36 9.28
C THR A 43 7.57 -7.99 9.68
N VAL A 44 6.61 -8.06 8.75
CA VAL A 44 5.21 -7.66 8.98
C VAL A 44 4.60 -8.48 10.13
N LYS A 45 4.87 -9.80 10.14
CA LYS A 45 4.46 -10.67 11.26
C LYS A 45 5.51 -10.65 12.37
N THR A 46 5.10 -10.13 13.52
CA THR A 46 5.93 -10.12 14.74
C THR A 46 6.42 -11.53 15.08
N ASN A 47 7.70 -11.67 15.39
CA ASN A 47 8.38 -12.94 15.70
C ASN A 47 8.36 -14.00 14.58
N GLN A 48 8.00 -13.64 13.35
CA GLN A 48 8.00 -14.55 12.19
C GLN A 48 8.65 -13.88 10.97
N PRO A 49 9.92 -13.42 11.06
CA PRO A 49 10.58 -12.80 9.94
C PRO A 49 10.81 -13.80 8.81
N LYS A 50 10.68 -13.34 7.57
CA LYS A 50 10.99 -14.11 6.37
C LYS A 50 12.05 -13.38 5.56
N MET A 51 12.83 -14.14 4.80
CA MET A 51 13.94 -13.59 4.04
C MET A 51 13.98 -14.18 2.65
N ILE A 52 14.22 -13.34 1.66
CA ILE A 52 14.53 -13.72 0.29
C ILE A 52 15.83 -13.05 -0.14
N THR A 53 16.51 -13.62 -1.12
CA THR A 53 17.67 -12.95 -1.71
C THR A 53 17.21 -11.71 -2.48
N GLY A 54 18.10 -10.73 -2.62
CA GLY A 54 17.82 -9.56 -3.43
C GLY A 54 17.59 -9.89 -4.90
N SER A 55 18.20 -10.97 -5.41
CA SER A 55 17.90 -11.43 -6.78
C SER A 55 16.47 -11.95 -6.90
N GLN A 56 15.99 -12.72 -5.92
CA GLN A 56 14.60 -13.17 -5.85
C GLN A 56 13.63 -11.99 -5.74
N TYR A 57 13.95 -11.01 -4.89
CA TYR A 57 13.17 -9.79 -4.73
C TYR A 57 13.00 -9.02 -6.06
N ARG A 58 14.10 -8.76 -6.76
CA ARG A 58 14.10 -8.07 -8.07
C ARG A 58 13.44 -8.89 -9.18
N GLN A 59 13.56 -10.21 -9.15
CA GLN A 59 12.87 -11.08 -10.11
C GLN A 59 11.35 -11.05 -9.91
N ALA A 60 10.91 -11.09 -8.65
CA ALA A 60 9.50 -11.09 -8.31
C ALA A 60 8.83 -9.76 -8.69
N THR A 61 9.43 -8.61 -8.36
CA THR A 61 8.92 -7.29 -8.78
C THR A 61 8.78 -7.19 -10.30
N ALA A 62 9.81 -7.59 -11.05
CA ALA A 62 9.81 -7.59 -12.51
C ALA A 62 8.77 -8.55 -13.13
N GLN A 63 8.48 -9.67 -12.45
CA GLN A 63 7.42 -10.60 -12.86
C GLN A 63 6.04 -10.01 -12.62
N ILE A 64 5.79 -9.41 -11.46
CA ILE A 64 4.51 -8.79 -11.10
C ILE A 64 4.12 -7.72 -12.12
N ALA A 65 5.07 -6.88 -12.55
CA ALA A 65 4.80 -5.83 -13.52
C ALA A 65 4.33 -6.31 -14.92
N LYS A 66 4.40 -7.62 -15.20
CA LYS A 66 4.05 -8.21 -16.50
C LYS A 66 2.73 -8.97 -16.52
N GLN A 67 2.00 -8.96 -15.40
CA GLN A 67 0.75 -9.70 -15.27
C GLN A 67 -0.23 -8.96 -14.34
N PRO A 68 -1.53 -9.26 -14.41
CA PRO A 68 -2.47 -8.77 -13.40
C PRO A 68 -2.06 -9.26 -12.01
N PHE A 69 -2.14 -8.37 -11.02
CA PHE A 69 -1.97 -8.68 -9.61
C PHE A 69 -2.99 -7.90 -8.78
N ARG A 70 -3.15 -8.32 -7.53
CA ARG A 70 -3.99 -7.64 -6.55
C ARG A 70 -3.17 -7.30 -5.31
N THR A 71 -3.41 -6.12 -4.78
CA THR A 71 -2.89 -5.67 -3.48
C THR A 71 -3.57 -6.40 -2.33
N VAL A 72 -2.92 -6.44 -1.17
CA VAL A 72 -3.61 -6.81 0.08
C VAL A 72 -4.52 -5.64 0.46
N PRO A 73 -5.86 -5.80 0.40
CA PRO A 73 -6.77 -4.73 0.75
C PRO A 73 -6.81 -4.54 2.27
N TYR A 74 -7.08 -3.32 2.71
CA TYR A 74 -7.48 -3.06 4.09
C TYR A 74 -8.82 -2.35 4.13
N PHE A 75 -9.57 -2.56 5.20
CA PHE A 75 -10.92 -2.07 5.38
C PHE A 75 -11.00 -1.23 6.65
N ASP A 76 -11.76 -0.13 6.62
CA ASP A 76 -11.90 0.76 7.76
C ASP A 76 -13.35 1.21 7.99
N GLU A 77 -13.66 1.50 9.25
CA GLU A 77 -14.93 2.05 9.69
C GLU A 77 -15.06 3.50 9.23
N SER A 78 -16.29 3.97 9.02
CA SER A 78 -16.53 5.39 8.84
C SER A 78 -17.88 5.80 9.44
N VAL A 79 -18.03 7.09 9.76
CA VAL A 79 -19.27 7.63 10.32
C VAL A 79 -20.48 7.54 9.37
N TRP A 80 -20.22 7.34 8.09
CA TRP A 80 -21.23 7.16 7.04
C TRP A 80 -21.23 5.73 6.48
N GLY A 81 -20.41 4.83 7.03
CA GLY A 81 -20.16 3.51 6.49
C GLY A 81 -21.41 2.65 6.41
N GLY A 82 -21.55 1.94 5.30
CA GLY A 82 -22.65 1.05 5.01
C GLY A 82 -22.47 -0.37 5.55
N GLN A 83 -23.40 -1.22 5.13
CA GLN A 83 -23.47 -2.63 5.53
C GLN A 83 -23.23 -3.59 4.35
N TRP A 84 -23.08 -3.07 3.13
CA TRP A 84 -22.94 -3.90 1.94
C TRP A 84 -21.62 -4.67 1.94
N MET A 85 -20.49 -4.03 2.21
CA MET A 85 -19.19 -4.71 2.29
C MET A 85 -19.17 -5.75 3.41
N LYS A 86 -19.74 -5.42 4.57
CA LYS A 86 -19.87 -6.37 5.70
C LYS A 86 -20.61 -7.66 5.29
N LYS A 87 -21.71 -7.52 4.54
CA LYS A 87 -22.54 -8.63 4.06
C LYS A 87 -21.90 -9.44 2.92
N ASN A 88 -21.08 -8.81 2.07
CA ASN A 88 -20.61 -9.42 0.82
C ASN A 88 -19.14 -9.87 0.84
N PHE A 89 -18.30 -9.27 1.70
CA PHE A 89 -16.84 -9.50 1.69
C PHE A 89 -16.34 -10.44 2.79
N HIS A 90 -17.24 -11.06 3.57
CA HIS A 90 -16.90 -11.94 4.70
C HIS A 90 -15.91 -11.29 5.69
N LEU A 91 -16.12 -10.01 5.97
CA LEU A 91 -15.27 -9.22 6.86
C LEU A 91 -15.55 -9.58 8.34
N PRO A 92 -14.60 -9.33 9.25
CA PRO A 92 -14.83 -9.48 10.68
C PRO A 92 -16.09 -8.74 11.16
N GLU A 93 -16.90 -9.40 12.00
CA GLU A 93 -18.18 -8.84 12.47
C GLU A 93 -18.05 -7.89 13.65
N ASP A 94 -16.85 -7.74 14.21
CA ASP A 94 -16.52 -6.94 15.40
C ASP A 94 -16.55 -5.42 15.15
N LYS A 95 -16.69 -5.01 13.90
CA LYS A 95 -16.81 -3.62 13.45
C LYS A 95 -18.26 -3.22 13.23
N GLU A 96 -18.63 -1.97 13.54
CA GLU A 96 -20.02 -1.53 13.36
C GLU A 96 -20.40 -1.47 11.87
N ASN A 97 -19.48 -1.01 11.04
CA ASN A 97 -19.62 -0.91 9.59
C ASN A 97 -18.25 -1.08 8.90
N TYR A 98 -18.26 -1.05 7.57
CA TYR A 98 -17.06 -0.83 6.77
C TYR A 98 -17.41 0.20 5.72
N GLY A 99 -16.87 1.41 5.85
CA GLY A 99 -17.10 2.50 4.90
C GLY A 99 -16.07 2.54 3.78
N TRP A 100 -14.85 2.11 4.08
CA TRP A 100 -13.73 2.14 3.15
C TRP A 100 -13.16 0.76 2.89
N ALA A 101 -12.81 0.48 1.63
CA ALA A 101 -11.84 -0.54 1.29
C ALA A 101 -10.76 0.05 0.39
N PHE A 102 -9.52 -0.03 0.83
CA PHE A 102 -8.36 0.46 0.09
C PHE A 102 -7.72 -0.72 -0.64
N ASP A 103 -8.03 -0.84 -1.94
CA ASP A 103 -7.60 -1.95 -2.80
C ASP A 103 -7.09 -1.39 -4.12
N GLY A 104 -5.82 -0.97 -4.12
CA GLY A 104 -5.19 -0.26 -5.23
C GLY A 104 -4.71 1.14 -4.86
N VAL A 105 -4.16 1.27 -3.65
CA VAL A 105 -3.43 2.43 -3.13
C VAL A 105 -2.00 1.96 -2.82
N PRO A 106 -1.10 1.93 -3.83
CA PRO A 106 0.17 1.24 -3.68
C PRO A 106 1.06 1.73 -2.53
N GLU A 107 0.94 3.01 -2.19
CA GLU A 107 1.62 3.63 -1.06
C GLU A 107 1.19 3.08 0.31
N GLU A 108 0.00 2.48 0.40
CA GLU A 108 -0.60 1.98 1.64
C GLU A 108 -0.84 0.46 1.61
N ASN A 109 -0.70 -0.18 0.45
CA ASN A 109 -0.92 -1.61 0.28
C ASN A 109 0.39 -2.42 0.16
N SER A 110 0.28 -3.70 0.46
CA SER A 110 1.34 -4.70 0.25
C SER A 110 0.95 -5.73 -0.82
N LEU A 111 1.88 -6.63 -1.13
CA LEU A 111 1.71 -7.80 -1.98
C LEU A 111 2.19 -9.04 -1.23
N LEU A 112 1.43 -10.13 -1.33
CA LEU A 112 1.81 -11.44 -0.80
C LEU A 112 2.37 -12.30 -1.93
N LEU A 113 3.62 -12.71 -1.80
CA LEU A 113 4.36 -13.44 -2.83
C LEU A 113 4.72 -14.84 -2.35
N GLN A 114 4.29 -15.85 -3.11
CA GLN A 114 4.64 -17.24 -2.81
C GLN A 114 6.06 -17.55 -3.30
N PHE A 115 6.92 -17.97 -2.38
CA PHE A 115 8.25 -18.52 -2.63
C PHE A 115 8.31 -19.92 -2.03
N GLU A 116 8.30 -20.96 -2.88
CA GLU A 116 8.26 -22.35 -2.44
C GLU A 116 7.13 -22.61 -1.43
N ASN A 117 7.45 -22.77 -0.14
CA ASN A 117 6.49 -23.02 0.94
C ASN A 117 6.15 -21.78 1.78
N ASP A 118 6.79 -20.64 1.50
CA ASP A 118 6.63 -19.40 2.27
C ASP A 118 5.92 -18.31 1.48
N ILE A 119 5.17 -17.46 2.20
CA ILE A 119 4.57 -16.24 1.65
C ILE A 119 5.32 -15.04 2.20
N VAL A 120 5.93 -14.24 1.33
CA VAL A 120 6.69 -13.04 1.70
C VAL A 120 5.87 -11.82 1.37
N GLU A 121 5.74 -10.91 2.33
CA GLU A 121 5.04 -9.64 2.14
C GLU A 121 6.00 -8.53 1.74
N ILE A 122 5.69 -7.84 0.64
CA ILE A 122 6.45 -6.68 0.16
C ILE A 122 5.55 -5.45 0.00
N PRO A 123 6.05 -4.21 0.18
CA PRO A 123 5.30 -3.02 -0.18
C PRO A 123 4.97 -3.03 -1.67
N SER A 124 3.70 -2.80 -2.02
CA SER A 124 3.28 -2.79 -3.43
C SER A 124 3.88 -1.60 -4.19
N GLN A 125 4.15 -0.49 -3.49
CA GLN A 125 4.85 0.70 -4.00
C GLN A 125 6.19 0.39 -4.71
N VAL A 126 6.93 -0.62 -4.25
CA VAL A 126 8.22 -1.00 -4.86
C VAL A 126 8.03 -1.38 -6.33
N VAL A 127 6.97 -2.11 -6.65
CA VAL A 127 6.66 -2.51 -8.03
C VAL A 127 6.36 -1.29 -8.88
N VAL A 128 5.57 -0.35 -8.36
CA VAL A 128 5.26 0.91 -9.04
C VAL A 128 6.54 1.69 -9.33
N GLU A 129 7.45 1.79 -8.38
CA GLU A 129 8.60 2.68 -8.47
C GLU A 129 9.78 2.11 -9.26
N GLU A 130 10.07 0.82 -9.11
CA GLU A 130 11.21 0.18 -9.78
C GLU A 130 10.84 -0.38 -11.15
N GLU A 131 9.58 -0.77 -11.33
CA GLU A 131 9.07 -1.30 -12.60
C GLU A 131 8.13 -0.32 -13.31
N THR A 132 8.19 0.99 -13.00
CA THR A 132 7.24 2.01 -13.52
C THR A 132 7.00 1.92 -15.02
N THR A 133 8.08 1.81 -15.82
CA THR A 133 7.94 1.74 -17.28
C THR A 133 7.28 0.44 -17.72
N ASN A 134 7.60 -0.68 -17.07
CA ASN A 134 7.04 -1.99 -17.40
C ASN A 134 5.57 -2.08 -16.96
N LEU A 135 5.22 -1.48 -15.83
CA LEU A 135 3.87 -1.49 -15.26
C LEU A 135 2.94 -0.47 -15.93
N LEU A 136 3.40 0.78 -16.12
CA LEU A 136 2.57 1.92 -16.52
C LEU A 136 2.86 2.45 -17.93
N GLY A 137 3.98 2.03 -18.52
CA GLY A 137 4.43 2.52 -19.82
C GLY A 137 5.18 3.87 -19.76
N GLU A 138 5.91 4.18 -20.83
CA GLU A 138 6.77 5.36 -20.92
C GLU A 138 6.00 6.67 -20.79
N LYS A 139 4.79 6.76 -21.37
CA LYS A 139 3.98 7.98 -21.35
C LYS A 139 3.55 8.36 -19.94
N VAL A 140 3.15 7.39 -19.13
CA VAL A 140 2.74 7.62 -17.74
C VAL A 140 3.96 8.01 -16.92
N ARG A 141 5.09 7.28 -17.07
CA ARG A 141 6.33 7.62 -16.39
C ARG A 141 6.83 9.03 -16.74
N ALA A 142 6.75 9.44 -18.02
CA ALA A 142 7.17 10.77 -18.44
C ALA A 142 6.33 11.89 -17.80
N ARG A 143 5.03 11.64 -17.56
CA ARG A 143 4.11 12.63 -17.01
C ARG A 143 4.09 12.66 -15.48
N PHE A 144 4.16 11.49 -14.84
CA PHE A 144 3.92 11.34 -13.40
C PHE A 144 5.16 10.80 -12.65
N GLY A 145 6.27 10.57 -13.34
CA GLY A 145 7.46 9.98 -12.75
C GLY A 145 7.20 8.55 -12.28
N ARG A 146 7.70 8.20 -11.10
CA ARG A 146 7.58 6.88 -10.47
C ARG A 146 6.31 6.71 -9.63
N LYS A 147 5.26 7.51 -9.88
CA LYS A 147 4.04 7.51 -9.07
C LYS A 147 2.88 6.86 -9.81
N PHE A 148 2.03 6.17 -9.07
CA PHE A 148 0.81 5.57 -9.59
C PHE A 148 -0.25 6.68 -9.72
N PRO A 149 -0.75 7.00 -10.92
CA PRO A 149 -1.49 8.24 -11.16
C PRO A 149 -2.98 8.17 -10.78
N ILE A 150 -3.44 7.02 -10.30
CA ILE A 150 -4.84 6.75 -9.97
C ILE A 150 -4.91 6.01 -8.65
N ARG A 151 -6.02 6.13 -7.94
CA ARG A 151 -6.31 5.39 -6.71
C ARG A 151 -7.61 4.62 -6.90
N PHE A 152 -7.66 3.41 -6.35
CA PHE A 152 -8.86 2.60 -6.31
C PHE A 152 -9.27 2.35 -4.85
N ASP A 153 -10.53 2.61 -4.55
CA ASP A 153 -11.16 2.26 -3.30
C ASP A 153 -12.65 1.92 -3.50
N TYR A 154 -13.18 1.13 -2.57
CA TYR A 154 -14.62 1.00 -2.38
C TYR A 154 -15.08 1.95 -1.29
N LEU A 155 -16.14 2.70 -1.62
CA LEU A 155 -16.89 3.54 -0.70
C LEU A 155 -18.26 2.90 -0.51
N ASP A 156 -18.54 2.42 0.70
CA ASP A 156 -19.84 1.84 1.05
C ASP A 156 -20.63 2.78 1.95
N THR A 157 -21.76 3.25 1.42
CA THR A 157 -22.76 4.04 2.14
C THR A 157 -24.13 3.35 2.16
N MET A 158 -24.20 2.08 1.72
CA MET A 158 -25.46 1.35 1.59
C MET A 158 -25.99 0.98 2.96
N ASP A 159 -27.21 1.41 3.29
CA ASP A 159 -27.75 1.37 4.66
C ASP A 159 -26.89 2.15 5.69
N GLY A 160 -26.08 3.08 5.21
CA GLY A 160 -25.20 3.95 6.02
C GLY A 160 -25.66 5.41 6.03
N GLY A 161 -24.69 6.32 6.10
CA GLY A 161 -24.91 7.77 6.11
C GLY A 161 -24.58 8.44 4.78
N ASN A 162 -24.84 9.76 4.72
CA ASN A 162 -24.43 10.57 3.58
C ASN A 162 -22.97 11.03 3.70
N LEU A 163 -22.27 11.05 2.58
CA LEU A 163 -21.00 11.75 2.45
C LEU A 163 -21.20 13.27 2.48
N SER A 164 -20.16 14.00 2.89
CA SER A 164 -20.13 15.47 2.82
C SER A 164 -20.17 15.97 1.37
N LEU A 165 -20.71 17.16 1.15
CA LEU A 165 -20.49 17.88 -0.11
C LEU A 165 -19.00 18.27 -0.24
N GLN A 166 -18.37 17.93 -1.36
CA GLN A 166 -16.95 18.15 -1.60
C GLN A 166 -16.72 18.97 -2.88
N VAL A 167 -15.64 19.75 -2.89
CA VAL A 167 -15.14 20.47 -4.07
C VAL A 167 -13.69 20.07 -4.27
N HIS A 168 -13.34 19.64 -5.48
CA HIS A 168 -11.96 19.30 -5.82
C HIS A 168 -11.29 20.51 -6.49
N PRO A 169 -10.11 20.93 -6.03
CA PRO A 169 -9.33 21.94 -6.74
C PRO A 169 -8.91 21.43 -8.12
N LEU A 170 -8.74 22.36 -9.06
CA LEU A 170 -8.19 22.10 -10.40
C LEU A 170 -6.66 22.03 -10.39
#